data_AF-A0ABD6DPI7-F1
#
_entry.id   AF-A0ABD6DPI7-F1
#
_cell.length_a   1.000
_cell.length_b   1.000
_cell.length_c   1.000
_cell.angle_alpha   90.00
_cell.angle_beta   90.00
_cell.angle_gamma   90.00
#
_symmetry.space_group_name_H-M   'P 1'
#
loop_
_entity.id
_entity.type
_entity.pdbx_description
1 polymer ?
#
loop_
_entity_poly.entity_id
_entity_poly.type
_entity_poly.pdbx_seq_one_letter_code
_entity_poly.pdbx_strand_id
1 'polypeptide(L)'
;MTRLDRRRAWLWGPAVGWGTVVLVASLVDPPGAATATTGPFGVLAADKWQHGLAYAVLGGLVARALGRRTARAALLAVGVAVAVGFGVELLQSFVPWRTASLVDGAANAVGAVVGVAGWQFASKRSPSGWERS
;
A
#
# COMPACT_ATOMS: atom_id res chain seq x y z
N MET A 1 7.05 -22.25 -18.07
CA MET A 1 7.20 -20.86 -17.58
C MET A 1 8.59 -20.36 -17.94
N THR A 2 8.67 -19.23 -18.63
CA THR A 2 9.95 -18.63 -19.03
C THR A 2 10.61 -17.92 -17.83
N ARG A 3 11.92 -17.65 -17.88
CA ARG A 3 12.63 -16.90 -16.81
C ARG A 3 12.01 -15.52 -16.54
N LEU A 4 11.39 -14.92 -17.56
CA LEU A 4 10.69 -13.62 -17.46
C LEU A 4 9.41 -13.73 -16.64
N ASP A 5 8.65 -14.82 -16.79
CA ASP A 5 7.42 -15.07 -16.03
C ASP A 5 7.72 -15.24 -14.54
N ARG A 6 8.77 -16.01 -14.22
CA ARG A 6 9.21 -16.23 -12.83
C ARG A 6 9.68 -14.94 -12.17
N ARG A 7 10.41 -14.08 -12.91
CA ARG A 7 10.88 -12.79 -12.39
C ARG A 7 9.71 -11.83 -12.14
N ARG A 8 8.72 -11.78 -13.04
CA ARG A 8 7.50 -10.99 -12.81
C ARG A 8 6.72 -11.50 -11.60
N ALA A 9 6.48 -12.80 -11.49
CA ALA A 9 5.80 -13.38 -10.33
C ALA A 9 6.48 -13.01 -9.00
N TRP A 10 7.81 -13.09 -8.95
CA TRP A 10 8.59 -12.69 -7.77
C TRP A 10 8.49 -11.20 -7.41
N LEU A 11 8.34 -10.32 -8.41
CA LEU A 11 8.20 -8.88 -8.17
C LEU A 11 6.79 -8.53 -7.67
N TRP A 12 5.77 -9.19 -8.18
CA TRP A 12 4.37 -8.96 -7.80
C TRP A 12 3.95 -9.71 -6.52
N GLY A 13 4.60 -10.83 -6.20
CA GLY A 13 4.28 -11.66 -5.03
C GLY A 13 4.13 -10.86 -3.73
N PRO A 14 5.09 -10.00 -3.35
CA PRO A 14 4.95 -9.18 -2.16
C PRO A 14 3.78 -8.19 -2.19
N ALA A 15 3.48 -7.59 -3.35
CA ALA A 15 2.36 -6.65 -3.49
C ALA A 15 1.01 -7.37 -3.32
N VAL A 16 0.88 -8.56 -3.92
CA VAL A 16 -0.32 -9.42 -3.78
C VAL A 16 -0.46 -9.93 -2.35
N GLY A 17 0.64 -10.42 -1.76
CA GLY A 17 0.65 -10.89 -0.37
C GLY A 17 0.26 -9.77 0.60
N TRP A 18 0.82 -8.57 0.44
CA TRP A 18 0.46 -7.43 1.27
C TRP A 18 -0.98 -6.97 1.06
N GLY A 19 -1.46 -6.90 -0.19
CA GLY A 19 -2.87 -6.59 -0.47
C GLY A 19 -3.83 -7.60 0.17
N THR A 20 -3.44 -8.88 0.21
CA THR A 20 -4.22 -9.93 0.89
C THR A 20 -4.23 -9.71 2.41
N VAL A 21 -3.09 -9.37 3.01
CA VAL A 21 -3.01 -9.02 4.45
C VAL A 21 -3.92 -7.84 4.77
N VAL A 22 -3.87 -6.77 3.96
CA VAL A 22 -4.75 -5.60 4.13
C VAL A 22 -6.22 -6.00 4.05
N LEU A 23 -6.61 -6.76 3.02
CA LEU A 23 -7.99 -7.23 2.86
C LEU A 23 -8.47 -8.02 4.07
N VAL A 24 -7.70 -9.02 4.52
CA VAL A 24 -8.08 -9.86 5.67
C VAL A 24 -8.16 -9.02 6.94
N ALA A 25 -7.17 -8.17 7.21
CA ALA A 25 -7.15 -7.31 8.38
C ALA A 25 -8.32 -6.31 8.41
N SER A 26 -8.78 -5.85 7.24
CA SER A 26 -9.91 -4.91 7.13
C SER A 26 -11.28 -5.56 7.34
N LEU A 27 -11.42 -6.87 7.12
CA LEU A 27 -12.69 -7.59 7.22
C LEU A 27 -12.86 -8.34 8.54
N VAL A 28 -11.76 -8.83 9.13
CA VAL A 28 -11.80 -9.57 10.39
C VAL A 28 -12.02 -8.61 11.57
N ASP A 29 -12.86 -9.04 12.52
CA ASP A 29 -13.03 -8.38 13.81
C ASP A 29 -11.85 -8.75 14.73
N PRO A 30 -11.04 -7.80 15.24
CA PRO A 30 -9.97 -8.12 16.16
C PRO A 30 -10.54 -8.38 17.57
N PRO A 31 -10.45 -9.61 18.11
CA PRO A 31 -10.93 -9.90 19.46
C PRO A 31 -10.09 -9.15 20.50
N GLY A 32 -10.75 -8.36 21.35
CA GLY A 32 -10.14 -7.77 22.56
C GLY A 32 -9.03 -6.75 22.32
N ALA A 33 -8.93 -6.17 21.12
CA ALA A 33 -7.92 -5.16 20.86
C ALA A 33 -8.26 -3.87 21.62
N ALA A 34 -7.47 -3.55 22.65
CA ALA A 34 -7.30 -2.19 23.14
C ALA A 34 -6.66 -1.36 22.02
N THR A 35 -7.47 -0.94 21.05
CA THR A 35 -7.02 -0.06 19.97
C THR A 35 -6.69 1.29 20.59
N ALA A 36 -5.46 1.75 20.38
CA ALA A 36 -5.12 3.15 20.61
C ALA A 36 -6.17 4.01 19.89
N THR A 37 -6.88 4.85 20.63
CA THR A 37 -7.92 5.72 20.06
C THR A 37 -7.30 6.87 19.28
N THR A 38 -6.08 7.24 19.62
CA THR A 38 -5.34 8.36 19.05
C THR A 38 -4.04 7.87 18.44
N GLY A 39 -3.77 8.27 17.20
CA GLY A 39 -2.53 7.96 16.52
C GLY A 39 -1.36 8.83 16.95
N PRO A 40 -0.19 8.66 16.33
CA PRO A 40 0.98 9.51 16.55
C PRO A 40 0.62 10.99 16.51
N PHE A 41 1.22 11.76 17.43
CA PHE A 41 1.11 13.22 17.51
C PHE A 41 -0.27 13.78 17.86
N GLY A 42 -1.28 12.95 18.14
CA GLY A 42 -2.58 13.45 18.62
C GLY A 42 -3.49 14.04 17.53
N VAL A 43 -3.09 13.95 16.26
CA VAL A 43 -3.77 14.69 15.16
C VAL A 43 -4.87 13.90 14.46
N LEU A 44 -4.73 12.58 14.39
CA LEU A 44 -5.69 11.66 13.76
C LEU A 44 -5.82 10.41 14.62
N ALA A 45 -6.95 9.73 14.51
CA ALA A 45 -7.16 8.43 15.14
C ALA A 45 -6.17 7.39 14.59
N ALA A 46 -5.82 6.39 15.42
CA ALA A 46 -4.74 5.45 15.11
C ALA A 46 -5.06 4.59 13.87
N ASP A 47 -6.33 4.32 13.62
CA ASP A 47 -6.82 3.63 12.43
C ASP A 47 -6.43 4.37 11.14
N LYS A 48 -6.51 5.70 11.11
CA LYS A 48 -6.12 6.49 9.92
C LYS A 48 -4.63 6.35 9.60
N TRP A 49 -3.80 6.22 10.64
CA TRP A 49 -2.38 5.94 10.46
C TRP A 49 -2.14 4.52 9.97
N GLN A 50 -2.88 3.54 10.47
CA GLN A 50 -2.82 2.16 9.99
C GLN A 50 -3.18 2.10 8.49
N HIS A 51 -4.25 2.78 8.09
CA HIS A 51 -4.64 2.94 6.69
C HIS A 51 -3.53 3.59 5.86
N GLY A 52 -3.04 4.76 6.27
CA GLY A 52 -1.96 5.45 5.57
C GLY A 52 -0.70 4.60 5.41
N LEU A 53 -0.25 3.93 6.47
CA LEU A 53 0.94 3.08 6.45
C LEU A 53 0.73 1.83 5.58
N ALA A 54 -0.41 1.17 5.69
CA ALA A 54 -0.73 -0.01 4.91
C ALA A 54 -0.70 0.29 3.41
N TYR A 55 -1.29 1.40 3.00
CA TYR A 55 -1.33 1.79 1.59
C TYR A 55 -0.02 2.41 1.11
N ALA A 56 0.80 2.99 1.99
CA ALA A 56 2.17 3.36 1.64
C ALA A 56 3.02 2.13 1.30
N VAL A 57 2.92 1.06 2.08
CA VAL A 57 3.58 -0.20 1.75
C VAL A 57 3.04 -0.76 0.42
N LEU A 58 1.72 -0.82 0.25
CA LEU A 58 1.12 -1.33 -0.99
C LEU A 58 1.56 -0.53 -2.22
N GLY A 59 1.44 0.80 -2.18
CA GLY A 59 1.83 1.69 -3.27
C GLY A 59 3.32 1.56 -3.63
N GLY A 60 4.21 1.50 -2.63
CA GLY A 60 5.64 1.27 -2.83
C GLY A 60 5.93 -0.09 -3.47
N LEU A 61 5.25 -1.15 -3.04
CA LEU A 61 5.39 -2.50 -3.61
C LEU A 61 4.90 -2.58 -5.05
N VAL A 62 3.78 -1.94 -5.39
CA VAL A 62 3.29 -1.86 -6.77
C VAL A 62 4.25 -1.06 -7.64
N ALA A 63 4.75 0.09 -7.17
CA ALA A 63 5.76 0.87 -7.89
C ALA A 63 7.04 0.06 -8.15
N ARG A 64 7.50 -0.71 -7.14
CA ARG A 64 8.61 -1.64 -7.26
C ARG A 64 8.36 -2.72 -8.31
N ALA A 65 7.15 -3.29 -8.31
CA ALA A 65 6.79 -4.34 -9.26
C ALA A 65 6.71 -3.83 -10.71
N LEU A 66 6.24 -2.59 -10.90
CA LEU A 66 6.28 -1.90 -12.20
C LEU A 66 7.71 -1.58 -12.63
N GLY A 67 8.60 -1.23 -11.69
CA GLY A 67 10.03 -1.04 -11.94
C GLY A 67 10.37 0.14 -12.86
N ARG A 68 9.42 1.05 -13.10
CA ARG A 68 9.59 2.22 -13.98
C ARG A 68 9.40 3.51 -13.23
N ARG A 69 10.16 4.53 -13.64
CA ARG A 69 10.30 5.81 -12.93
C ARG A 69 9.63 6.99 -13.61
N THR A 70 8.68 6.66 -14.47
CA THR A 70 7.90 7.63 -15.24
C THR A 70 6.68 8.07 -14.45
N ALA A 71 6.18 9.29 -14.71
CA ALA A 71 4.94 9.78 -14.13
C ALA A 71 3.77 8.81 -14.37
N ARG A 72 3.67 8.24 -15.59
CA ARG A 72 2.65 7.25 -15.93
C ARG A 72 2.73 6.00 -15.03
N ALA A 73 3.92 5.48 -14.78
CA ALA A 73 4.08 4.32 -13.89
C ALA A 73 3.75 4.65 -12.43
N ALA A 74 4.08 5.85 -11.97
CA ALA A 74 3.70 6.32 -10.64
C ALA A 74 2.17 6.44 -10.51
N LEU A 75 1.50 7.07 -11.49
CA LEU A 75 0.04 7.19 -11.53
C LEU A 75 -0.64 5.82 -11.57
N LEU A 76 -0.11 4.88 -12.35
CA LEU A 76 -0.62 3.50 -12.38
C LEU A 76 -0.47 2.81 -11.02
N ALA A 77 0.67 2.98 -10.34
CA ALA A 77 0.88 2.39 -9.01
C ALA A 77 -0.08 2.96 -7.97
N VAL A 78 -0.26 4.29 -7.95
CA VAL A 78 -1.24 4.95 -7.08
C VAL A 78 -2.65 4.46 -7.41
N GLY A 79 -3.02 4.45 -8.69
CA GLY A 79 -4.34 4.02 -9.14
C GLY A 79 -4.67 2.58 -8.74
N VAL A 80 -3.72 1.65 -8.85
CA VAL A 80 -3.89 0.26 -8.39
C VAL A 80 -4.11 0.21 -6.88
N ALA A 81 -3.29 0.89 -6.08
CA ALA A 81 -3.43 0.90 -4.63
C ALA A 81 -4.77 1.54 -4.20
N VAL A 82 -5.19 2.64 -4.83
CA VAL A 82 -6.49 3.28 -4.59
C VAL A 82 -7.65 2.36 -4.97
N ALA A 83 -7.56 1.66 -6.11
CA ALA A 83 -8.58 0.71 -6.52
C ALA A 83 -8.73 -0.46 -5.52
N VAL A 84 -7.61 -0.96 -4.98
CA VAL A 84 -7.64 -1.93 -3.89
C VAL A 84 -8.33 -1.36 -2.65
N GLY A 85 -8.03 -0.12 -2.26
CA GLY A 85 -8.65 0.55 -1.11
C GLY A 85 -10.14 0.76 -1.25
N PHE A 86 -10.56 1.22 -2.42
CA PHE A 86 -11.98 1.33 -2.75
C PHE A 86 -12.68 -0.03 -2.67
N GLY A 87 -12.06 -1.09 -3.21
CA GLY A 87 -12.61 -2.45 -3.12
C GLY A 87 -12.73 -2.95 -1.68
N VAL A 88 -11.74 -2.67 -0.83
CA VAL A 88 -11.78 -3.01 0.59
C VAL A 88 -12.91 -2.27 1.31
N GLU A 89 -13.06 -0.96 1.11
CA GLU A 89 -14.15 -0.17 1.71
C GLU A 89 -15.54 -0.64 1.24
N LEU A 90 -15.67 -0.95 -0.04
CA LEU A 90 -16.89 -1.54 -0.58
C LEU A 90 -17.21 -2.87 0.10
N LEU A 91 -16.23 -3.75 0.27
CA LEU A 91 -16.43 -5.02 0.99
C LEU A 91 -16.78 -4.80 2.47
N GLN A 92 -16.16 -3.82 3.13
CA GLN A 92 -16.47 -3.44 4.50
C GLN A 92 -17.93 -2.99 4.67
N SER A 93 -18.56 -2.40 3.65
CA SER A 93 -19.98 -2.04 3.70
C SER A 93 -20.93 -3.23 3.86
N PHE A 94 -20.46 -4.45 3.61
CA PHE A 94 -21.20 -5.70 3.81
C PHE A 94 -20.85 -6.41 5.13
N VAL A 95 -19.96 -5.84 5.95
CA VAL A 95 -19.51 -6.44 7.22
C VAL A 95 -20.19 -5.72 8.39
N PRO A 96 -21.02 -6.40 9.21
CA PRO A 96 -21.86 -5.74 10.22
C PRO A 96 -21.14 -4.89 11.27
N TRP A 97 -19.88 -5.22 11.58
CA TRP A 97 -19.04 -4.51 12.55
C TRP A 97 -18.06 -3.51 11.89
N ARG A 98 -18.21 -3.22 10.59
CA ARG A 98 -17.40 -2.25 9.87
C ARG A 98 -18.27 -1.18 9.23
N THR A 99 -17.70 0.01 9.10
CA THR A 99 -18.33 1.15 8.43
C THR A 99 -17.40 1.62 7.33
N ALA A 100 -17.88 1.63 6.09
CA ALA A 100 -17.16 2.24 4.98
C ALA A 100 -17.01 3.75 5.23
N SER A 101 -15.85 4.30 4.91
CA SER A 101 -15.44 5.62 5.38
C SER A 101 -14.58 6.33 4.36
N LEU A 102 -15.08 7.45 3.85
CA LEU A 102 -14.34 8.30 2.90
C LEU A 102 -13.01 8.81 3.47
N VAL A 103 -12.93 8.96 4.79
CA VAL A 103 -11.70 9.40 5.46
C VAL A 103 -10.64 8.29 5.44
N ASP A 104 -11.05 7.03 5.53
CA ASP A 104 -10.15 5.90 5.33
C ASP A 104 -9.67 5.84 3.88
N GLY A 105 -10.57 6.10 2.92
CA GLY A 105 -10.21 6.19 1.50
C GLY A 105 -9.18 7.28 1.22
N ALA A 106 -9.34 8.44 1.86
CA ALA A 106 -8.37 9.53 1.79
C ALA A 106 -7.02 9.13 2.40
N ALA A 107 -7.01 8.49 3.58
CA ALA A 107 -5.80 7.99 4.21
C ALA A 107 -5.09 6.95 3.32
N ASN A 108 -5.85 6.03 2.72
CA ASN A 108 -5.37 5.04 1.77
C ASN A 108 -4.69 5.72 0.56
N ALA A 109 -5.34 6.71 -0.04
CA ALA A 109 -4.83 7.43 -1.20
C ALA A 109 -3.53 8.22 -0.87
N VAL A 110 -3.51 8.94 0.26
CA VAL A 110 -2.32 9.66 0.73
C VAL A 110 -1.18 8.70 0.99
N GLY A 111 -1.45 7.59 1.69
CA GLY A 111 -0.50 6.51 1.90
C GLY A 111 0.10 6.01 0.59
N ALA A 112 -0.75 5.64 -0.38
CA ALA A 112 -0.30 5.17 -1.68
C ALA A 112 0.63 6.16 -2.39
N VAL A 113 0.30 7.45 -2.39
CA VAL A 113 1.16 8.50 -2.96
C VAL A 113 2.51 8.55 -2.26
N VAL A 114 2.53 8.55 -0.92
CA VAL A 114 3.76 8.55 -0.11
C VAL A 114 4.62 7.34 -0.42
N GLY A 115 4.02 6.15 -0.48
CA GLY A 115 4.70 4.89 -0.79
C GLY A 115 5.35 4.89 -2.18
N VAL A 116 4.60 5.31 -3.19
CA VAL A 116 5.09 5.44 -4.57
C VAL A 116 6.23 6.46 -4.63
N ALA A 117 6.06 7.63 -4.03
CA ALA A 117 7.09 8.67 -3.98
C ALA A 117 8.36 8.16 -3.28
N GLY A 118 8.21 7.49 -2.13
CA GLY A 118 9.31 6.89 -1.38
C GLY A 118 10.11 5.89 -2.22
N TRP A 119 9.42 4.99 -2.94
CA TRP A 119 10.10 4.07 -3.86
C TRP A 119 10.85 4.79 -4.98
N GLN A 120 10.27 5.85 -5.54
CA GLN A 120 10.99 6.69 -6.50
C GLN A 120 12.24 7.27 -5.84
N PHE A 121 12.15 7.99 -4.73
CA PHE A 121 13.35 8.60 -4.13
C PHE A 121 14.44 7.58 -3.77
N ALA A 122 14.09 6.42 -3.22
CA ALA A 122 15.04 5.36 -2.89
C ALA A 122 15.76 4.79 -4.13
N SER A 123 15.02 4.52 -5.21
CA SER A 123 15.59 3.98 -6.45
C SER A 123 16.46 5.00 -7.23
N LYS A 124 16.45 6.28 -6.84
CA LYS A 124 17.26 7.38 -7.43
C LYS A 124 18.68 7.36 -6.92
N ARG A 125 18.89 6.73 -5.76
CA ARG A 125 20.16 6.65 -5.05
C ARG A 125 20.88 5.33 -5.30
N SER A 126 20.92 4.83 -6.54
CA SER A 126 21.93 3.83 -6.91
C SER A 126 23.11 4.54 -7.57
N PRO A 127 24.17 4.91 -6.82
CA PRO A 127 25.42 5.38 -7.38
C PRO A 127 25.98 4.41 -8.42
N SER A 128 26.52 4.98 -9.48
CA SER A 128 27.32 4.31 -10.51
C SER A 128 28.48 3.55 -9.87
N GLY A 129 28.68 2.29 -10.28
CA GLY A 129 29.77 1.43 -9.83
C GLY A 129 31.13 1.93 -10.29
N TRP A 130 31.69 2.91 -9.59
CA TRP A 130 33.12 3.21 -9.58
C TRP A 130 33.91 2.17 -8.76
N GLU A 131 33.23 1.22 -8.10
CA GLU A 131 33.80 0.09 -7.35
C GLU A 131 33.96 -1.21 -8.17
N ARG A 132 33.76 -1.16 -9.50
CA ARG A 132 34.16 -2.28 -10.37
C ARG A 132 35.46 -1.91 -11.08
N SER A 133 36.51 -1.83 -10.26
CA SER A 133 37.91 -1.96 -10.66
C SER A 133 38.14 -3.24 -11.46
#